data_AF-A0A1H4X9Y2-F1
#
_entry.id   AF-A0A1H4X9Y2-F1
#
_cell.length_a   1.000
_cell.length_b   1.000
_cell.length_c   1.000
_cell.angle_alpha   90.00
_cell.angle_beta   90.00
_cell.angle_gamma   90.00
#
_symmetry.space_group_name_H-M   'P 1'
#
loop_
_entity.id
_entity.type
_entity.pdbx_description
1 polymer ?
#
loop_
_entity_poly.entity_id
_entity_poly.type
_entity_poly.pdbx_seq_one_letter_code
_entity_poly.pdbx_strand_id
1 'polypeptide(L)'
;MARATTHGGDPGVDAPSGGYPAAHIPAVDGLRGVAILLVALSHGWLLWPTDHLDDHRLLFAPFTSGNVAVSVFFAITAFMATRASLDDLSAGRRRAVPRRIAHRWVRIHTQVFALLAAVLVWSLVVVPDDYQDYDTGTSVLRIATSSWNWFLISDPMIARSDLGHLWYLSVDMQLLIVLGLVVWIAHRHRVLLATGLAAGGTLAGIWRAHEFDAQSPYQALLMTTTRMDSFLWGAAAGALWVWARPHASRFRWPGTVALIAMVPVAVWASDVRTYAGWGGLVVDVLVVVVLLSVTTNEDLPLVGGLLRARPLRVVGAISLGLYVWHYPVFWAVAVQTPDWAWPARTVVAVGLTVAAAELTRRRLEQPLTHWLRRGSE
;
A
#
# COMPACT_ATOMS: atom_id res chain seq x y z
N MET A 1 -13.14 42.06 38.54
CA MET A 1 -11.85 41.47 38.96
C MET A 1 -12.03 39.97 39.15
N ALA A 2 -11.81 39.18 38.11
CA ALA A 2 -11.90 37.73 38.18
C ALA A 2 -10.62 37.15 37.55
N ARG A 3 -9.92 36.33 38.34
CA ARG A 3 -8.61 35.74 38.03
C ARG A 3 -8.71 34.78 36.84
N ALA A 4 -7.84 35.01 35.85
CA ALA A 4 -7.54 34.07 34.79
C ALA A 4 -6.53 33.03 35.31
N THR A 5 -6.87 31.75 35.18
CA THR A 5 -5.96 30.62 35.35
C THR A 5 -5.28 30.32 34.01
N THR A 6 -3.97 30.46 33.97
CA THR A 6 -3.10 30.11 32.84
C THR A 6 -2.92 28.59 32.77
N HIS A 7 -3.37 27.97 31.68
CA HIS A 7 -2.90 26.64 31.27
C HIS A 7 -1.79 26.80 30.24
N GLY A 8 -0.62 26.22 30.55
CA GLY A 8 0.54 26.17 29.69
C GLY A 8 0.27 25.36 28.43
N GLY A 9 0.67 25.91 27.29
CA GLY A 9 0.60 25.26 25.99
C GLY A 9 1.66 24.18 25.85
N ASP A 10 1.22 23.01 25.39
CA ASP A 10 2.05 21.95 24.84
C ASP A 10 2.43 22.35 23.39
N PRO A 11 3.71 22.31 22.97
CA PRO A 11 4.09 22.76 21.64
C PRO A 11 3.59 21.78 20.57
N GLY A 12 2.73 22.32 19.69
CA GLY A 12 2.08 21.60 18.60
C GLY A 12 3.07 20.94 17.64
N VAL A 13 2.75 19.69 17.29
CA VAL A 13 3.27 19.02 16.11
C VAL A 13 2.51 19.58 14.90
N ASP A 14 2.91 20.76 14.45
CA ASP A 14 2.38 21.38 13.23
C ASP A 14 2.93 20.65 12.00
N ALA A 15 2.11 19.77 11.44
CA ALA A 15 2.32 19.26 10.09
C ALA A 15 2.13 20.43 9.09
N PRO A 16 3.07 20.68 8.16
CA PRO A 16 2.92 21.75 7.19
C PRO A 16 1.79 21.42 6.21
N SER A 17 0.66 22.09 6.40
CA SER A 17 -0.53 22.10 5.54
C SER A 17 -0.26 22.89 4.26
N GLY A 18 -0.38 22.23 3.10
CA GLY A 18 -0.29 22.87 1.78
C GLY A 18 -1.59 22.66 0.98
N GLY A 19 -2.11 23.76 0.43
CA GLY A 19 -2.99 23.85 -0.75
C GLY A 19 -4.12 22.83 -0.88
N TYR A 20 -5.28 23.15 -0.30
CA TYR A 20 -6.57 22.43 -0.30
C TYR A 20 -6.46 20.91 -0.41
N PRO A 21 -6.23 20.20 0.71
CA PRO A 21 -6.33 18.76 0.70
C PRO A 21 -7.80 18.39 0.51
N ALA A 22 -8.08 17.40 -0.32
CA ALA A 22 -9.10 16.43 0.09
C ALA A 22 -8.76 16.11 1.55
N ALA A 23 -9.55 16.64 2.51
CA ALA A 23 -9.19 16.75 3.92
C ALA A 23 -8.42 15.51 4.38
N HIS A 24 -7.24 15.68 4.98
CA HIS A 24 -6.45 14.55 5.48
C HIS A 24 -7.35 13.64 6.32
N ILE A 25 -7.59 12.40 5.84
CA ILE A 25 -8.56 11.48 6.45
C ILE A 25 -7.80 10.56 7.39
N PRO A 26 -7.80 10.80 8.71
CA PRO A 26 -6.88 10.09 9.61
C PRO A 26 -7.16 8.58 9.67
N ALA A 27 -8.41 8.18 9.43
CA ALA A 27 -8.81 6.78 9.35
C ALA A 27 -8.19 6.04 8.14
N VAL A 28 -7.92 6.73 7.03
CA VAL A 28 -7.22 6.13 5.88
C VAL A 28 -5.77 5.83 6.24
N ASP A 29 -5.12 6.68 7.02
CA ASP A 29 -3.77 6.38 7.50
C ASP A 29 -3.76 5.25 8.53
N GLY A 30 -4.75 5.15 9.42
CA GLY A 30 -4.85 3.97 10.27
C GLY A 30 -5.08 2.68 9.49
N LEU A 31 -5.88 2.72 8.42
CA LEU A 31 -6.08 1.56 7.54
C LEU A 31 -4.78 1.16 6.83
N ARG A 32 -3.99 2.14 6.36
CA ARG A 32 -2.62 1.91 5.86
C ARG A 32 -1.71 1.34 6.94
N GLY A 33 -1.85 1.81 8.18
CA GLY A 33 -1.11 1.33 9.35
C GLY A 33 -1.38 -0.15 9.62
N VAL A 34 -2.63 -0.58 9.61
CA VAL A 34 -3.00 -2.00 9.73
C VAL A 34 -2.43 -2.80 8.56
N ALA A 35 -2.61 -2.32 7.32
CA ALA A 35 -2.13 -3.02 6.13
C ALA A 35 -0.61 -3.19 6.13
N ILE A 36 0.18 -2.17 6.49
CA ILE A 36 1.65 -2.32 6.51
C ILE A 36 2.13 -3.28 7.60
N LEU A 37 1.46 -3.31 8.75
CA LEU A 37 1.78 -4.29 9.79
C LEU A 37 1.52 -5.71 9.29
N LEU A 38 0.41 -5.95 8.59
CA LEU A 38 0.12 -7.24 7.98
C LEU A 38 1.15 -7.62 6.88
N VAL A 39 1.60 -6.66 6.05
CA VAL A 39 2.67 -6.93 5.07
C VAL A 39 3.99 -7.28 5.76
N ALA A 40 4.36 -6.57 6.82
CA ALA A 40 5.59 -6.86 7.55
C ALA A 40 5.52 -8.24 8.23
N LEU A 41 4.38 -8.55 8.87
CA LEU A 41 4.12 -9.86 9.48
C LEU A 41 4.11 -10.99 8.44
N SER A 42 3.61 -10.75 7.22
CA SER A 42 3.62 -11.78 6.17
C SER A 42 5.02 -12.17 5.67
N HIS A 43 6.02 -11.35 5.97
CA HIS A 43 7.43 -11.68 5.75
C HIS A 43 8.16 -12.00 7.06
N GLY A 44 7.42 -12.13 8.15
CA GLY A 44 7.97 -12.40 9.47
C GLY A 44 8.61 -13.78 9.58
N TRP A 45 8.22 -14.75 8.75
CA TRP A 45 8.83 -16.08 8.74
C TRP A 45 10.37 -16.06 8.57
N LEU A 46 10.95 -14.97 8.04
CA LEU A 46 12.41 -14.75 8.00
C LEU A 46 13.04 -14.54 9.38
N LEU A 47 12.27 -14.00 10.33
CA LEU A 47 12.74 -13.60 11.66
C LEU A 47 12.21 -14.53 12.75
N TRP A 48 10.97 -15.02 12.61
CA TRP A 48 10.26 -15.83 13.59
C TRP A 48 10.24 -17.31 13.19
N PRO A 49 10.36 -18.24 14.16
CA PRO A 49 10.09 -19.66 13.92
C PRO A 49 8.58 -19.86 13.77
N THR A 50 8.08 -19.84 12.54
CA THR A 50 6.64 -19.94 12.25
C THR A 50 6.15 -21.37 12.06
N ASP A 51 7.05 -22.35 11.98
CA ASP A 51 6.73 -23.76 11.63
C ASP A 51 5.70 -24.42 12.55
N HIS A 52 5.57 -23.94 13.80
CA HIS A 52 4.61 -24.46 14.77
C HIS A 52 3.26 -23.72 14.78
N LEU A 53 3.14 -22.63 14.03
CA LEU A 53 1.94 -21.79 14.03
C LEU A 53 0.86 -22.31 13.07
N ASP A 54 1.22 -23.20 12.14
CA ASP A 54 0.33 -23.76 11.12
C ASP A 54 -0.90 -24.45 11.74
N ASP A 55 -0.74 -25.04 12.93
CA ASP A 55 -1.83 -25.69 13.68
C ASP A 55 -2.90 -24.70 14.20
N HIS A 56 -2.59 -23.40 14.22
CA HIS A 56 -3.45 -22.33 14.71
C HIS A 56 -3.73 -21.28 13.62
N ARG A 57 -4.67 -21.58 12.71
CA ARG A 57 -5.07 -20.69 11.60
C ARG A 57 -5.25 -19.21 11.97
N LEU A 58 -5.83 -18.91 13.13
CA LEU A 58 -6.03 -17.51 13.57
C LEU A 58 -4.71 -16.79 13.87
N LEU A 59 -3.72 -17.49 14.44
CA LEU A 59 -2.40 -16.95 14.76
C LEU A 59 -1.50 -16.93 13.52
N PHE A 60 -1.69 -17.87 12.60
CA PHE A 60 -0.92 -17.98 11.37
C PHE A 60 -1.37 -17.02 10.26
N ALA A 61 -2.66 -16.66 10.20
CA ALA A 61 -3.19 -15.80 9.15
C ALA A 61 -2.41 -14.48 8.95
N PRO A 62 -2.01 -13.72 9.99
CA PRO A 62 -1.19 -12.52 9.81
C PRO A 62 0.15 -12.76 9.08
N PHE A 63 0.73 -13.97 9.17
CA PHE A 63 1.96 -14.36 8.49
C PHE A 63 1.75 -14.78 7.03
N THR A 64 0.51 -14.89 6.56
CA THR A 64 0.17 -15.29 5.17
C THR A 64 -0.77 -14.32 4.46
N SER A 65 -1.33 -13.32 5.17
CA SER A 65 -2.26 -12.32 4.63
C SER A 65 -1.61 -11.16 3.85
N GLY A 66 -0.37 -11.29 3.36
CA GLY A 66 0.31 -10.24 2.60
C GLY A 66 -0.48 -9.79 1.37
N ASN A 67 -1.13 -10.74 0.68
CA ASN A 67 -2.00 -10.50 -0.46
C ASN A 67 -3.21 -9.62 -0.13
N VAL A 68 -3.89 -9.90 0.99
CA VAL A 68 -5.03 -9.11 1.50
C VAL A 68 -4.58 -7.68 1.82
N ALA A 69 -3.42 -7.53 2.47
CA ALA A 69 -2.89 -6.24 2.84
C ALA A 69 -2.51 -5.39 1.60
N VAL A 70 -1.93 -6.02 0.57
CA VAL A 70 -1.62 -5.36 -0.70
C VAL A 70 -2.88 -4.91 -1.44
N SER A 71 -3.96 -5.71 -1.43
CA SER A 71 -5.28 -5.30 -1.94
C SER A 71 -5.79 -4.01 -1.30
N VAL A 72 -5.62 -3.87 0.02
CA VAL A 72 -5.96 -2.64 0.75
C VAL A 72 -5.19 -1.44 0.22
N PHE A 73 -3.88 -1.57 -0.02
CA PHE A 73 -3.07 -0.48 -0.55
C PHE A 73 -3.45 -0.08 -1.98
N PHE A 74 -3.73 -1.04 -2.86
CA PHE A 74 -4.22 -0.78 -4.21
C PHE A 74 -5.55 -0.03 -4.20
N ALA A 75 -6.51 -0.50 -3.41
CA ALA A 75 -7.84 0.11 -3.31
C ALA A 75 -7.76 1.54 -2.76
N ILE A 76 -7.00 1.78 -1.67
CA ILE A 76 -6.80 3.12 -1.08
C ILE A 76 -6.17 4.05 -2.10
N THR A 77 -5.13 3.59 -2.78
CA THR A 77 -4.42 4.38 -3.79
C THR A 77 -5.39 4.86 -4.87
N ALA A 78 -6.09 3.92 -5.49
CA ALA A 78 -6.93 4.20 -6.63
C ALA A 78 -8.14 5.05 -6.23
N PHE A 79 -8.73 4.80 -5.07
CA PHE A 79 -9.80 5.61 -4.49
C PHE A 79 -9.39 7.08 -4.36
N MET A 80 -8.25 7.34 -3.72
CA MET A 80 -7.76 8.70 -3.49
C MET A 80 -7.35 9.38 -4.81
N ALA A 81 -6.69 8.66 -5.71
CA ALA A 81 -6.26 9.17 -7.01
C ALA A 81 -7.44 9.54 -7.91
N THR A 82 -8.45 8.66 -8.02
CA THR A 82 -9.65 8.90 -8.84
C THR A 82 -10.45 10.07 -8.30
N ARG A 83 -10.74 10.11 -6.99
CA ARG A 83 -11.50 11.21 -6.38
C ARG A 83 -10.83 12.56 -6.65
N ALA A 84 -9.54 12.67 -6.32
CA ALA A 84 -8.82 13.93 -6.50
C ALA A 84 -8.70 14.35 -7.97
N SER A 85 -8.55 13.39 -8.89
CA SER A 85 -8.49 13.67 -10.33
C SER A 85 -9.84 14.13 -10.88
N LEU A 86 -10.95 13.52 -10.45
CA LEU A 86 -12.28 13.95 -10.84
C LEU A 86 -12.62 15.35 -10.30
N ASP A 87 -12.23 15.66 -9.06
CA ASP A 87 -12.40 16.99 -8.47
C ASP A 87 -11.61 18.06 -9.23
N ASP A 88 -10.37 17.76 -9.63
CA ASP A 88 -9.55 18.66 -10.45
C ASP A 88 -10.13 18.88 -11.85
N LEU A 89 -10.56 17.81 -12.52
CA LEU A 89 -11.13 17.88 -13.86
C LEU A 89 -12.46 18.63 -13.87
N SER A 90 -13.31 18.41 -12.87
CA SER A 90 -14.55 19.16 -12.69
C SER A 90 -14.31 20.65 -12.44
N ALA A 91 -13.18 21.00 -11.83
CA ALA A 91 -12.75 22.39 -11.65
C ALA A 91 -11.88 22.94 -12.80
N GLY A 92 -11.82 22.25 -13.94
CA GLY A 92 -11.08 22.68 -15.13
C GLY A 92 -9.54 22.51 -15.06
N ARG A 93 -8.99 21.97 -13.97
CA ARG A 93 -7.55 21.82 -13.72
C ARG A 93 -6.97 20.58 -14.40
N ARG A 94 -7.08 20.46 -15.72
CA ARG A 94 -6.64 19.27 -16.48
C ARG A 94 -5.18 18.88 -16.26
N ARG A 95 -4.28 19.85 -16.12
CA ARG A 95 -2.84 19.60 -15.87
C ARG A 95 -2.55 19.04 -14.48
N ALA A 96 -3.49 19.10 -13.54
CA ALA A 96 -3.30 18.60 -12.19
C ALA A 96 -3.23 17.06 -12.14
N VAL A 97 -3.87 16.35 -13.08
CA VAL A 97 -3.84 14.88 -13.16
C VAL A 97 -2.43 14.36 -13.47
N PRO A 98 -1.77 14.70 -14.60
CA PRO A 98 -0.41 14.25 -14.87
C PRO A 98 0.59 14.77 -13.83
N ARG A 99 0.41 15.99 -13.32
CA ARG A 99 1.24 16.53 -12.24
C ARG A 99 1.16 15.70 -10.95
N ARG A 100 -0.04 15.25 -10.58
CA ARG A 100 -0.26 14.38 -9.41
C ARG A 100 0.46 13.04 -9.57
N ILE A 101 0.40 12.46 -10.76
CA ILE A 101 1.12 11.21 -11.08
C ILE A 101 2.63 11.44 -10.99
N ALA A 102 3.15 12.52 -11.56
CA ALA A 102 4.57 12.87 -11.47
C ALA A 102 5.04 13.09 -10.02
N HIS A 103 4.27 13.84 -9.22
CA HIS A 103 4.59 14.04 -7.79
C HIS A 103 4.58 12.72 -7.01
N ARG A 104 3.65 11.81 -7.32
CA ARG A 104 3.59 10.48 -6.71
C ARG A 104 4.77 9.62 -7.15
N TRP A 105 5.15 9.65 -8.43
CA TRP A 105 6.31 8.96 -8.95
C TRP A 105 7.58 9.39 -8.21
N VAL A 106 7.82 10.70 -8.10
CA VAL A 106 9.00 11.23 -7.39
C VAL A 106 9.01 10.79 -5.93
N ARG A 107 7.89 10.93 -5.23
CA ARG A 107 7.78 10.53 -3.82
C ARG A 107 8.14 9.06 -3.61
N ILE A 108 7.59 8.16 -4.43
CA ILE A 108 7.82 6.72 -4.32
C ILE A 108 9.25 6.35 -4.72
N HIS A 109 9.72 6.86 -5.86
CA HIS A 109 11.05 6.54 -6.37
C HIS A 109 12.17 7.12 -5.50
N THR A 110 11.91 8.17 -4.71
CA THR A 110 12.89 8.66 -3.74
C THR A 110 13.24 7.59 -2.69
N GLN A 111 12.22 6.90 -2.16
CA GLN A 111 12.42 5.80 -1.21
C GLN A 111 13.07 4.60 -1.88
N VAL A 112 12.58 4.23 -3.07
CA VAL A 112 13.09 3.09 -3.84
C VAL A 112 14.54 3.30 -4.24
N PHE A 113 14.92 4.45 -4.80
CA PHE A 113 16.31 4.73 -5.19
C PHE A 113 17.26 4.77 -3.99
N ALA A 114 16.81 5.24 -2.83
CA ALA A 114 17.60 5.16 -1.61
C ALA A 114 17.87 3.69 -1.20
N LEU A 115 16.87 2.82 -1.30
CA LEU A 115 17.04 1.38 -1.09
C LEU A 115 17.97 0.77 -2.15
N LEU A 116 17.74 1.03 -3.43
CA LEU A 116 18.56 0.45 -4.51
C LEU A 116 20.04 0.88 -4.38
N ALA A 117 20.30 2.13 -4.01
CA ALA A 117 21.65 2.59 -3.70
C ALA A 117 22.26 1.83 -2.51
N ALA A 118 21.48 1.59 -1.45
CA ALA A 118 21.94 0.81 -0.30
C ALA A 118 22.22 -0.66 -0.68
N VAL A 119 21.41 -1.27 -1.53
CA VAL A 119 21.61 -2.64 -2.03
C VAL A 119 22.88 -2.72 -2.89
N LEU A 120 23.11 -1.76 -3.78
CA LEU A 120 24.34 -1.70 -4.58
C LEU A 120 25.59 -1.53 -3.70
N VAL A 121 25.51 -0.72 -2.64
CA VAL A 121 26.62 -0.60 -1.70
C VAL A 121 26.81 -1.91 -0.92
N TRP A 122 25.71 -2.52 -0.47
CA TRP A 122 25.74 -3.79 0.27
C TRP A 122 26.39 -4.91 -0.54
N SER A 123 26.03 -5.08 -1.82
CA SER A 123 26.58 -6.12 -2.69
C SER A 123 28.09 -5.98 -2.92
N LEU A 124 28.65 -4.78 -2.75
CA LEU A 124 30.09 -4.52 -2.90
C LEU A 124 30.89 -4.80 -1.62
N VAL A 125 30.25 -4.79 -0.45
CA VAL A 125 30.97 -4.78 0.85
C VAL A 125 30.71 -6.03 1.70
N VAL A 126 29.65 -6.79 1.43
CA VAL A 126 29.28 -7.96 2.24
C VAL A 126 29.58 -9.25 1.49
N VAL A 127 30.24 -10.19 2.17
CA VAL A 127 30.57 -11.52 1.66
C VAL A 127 30.14 -12.58 2.69
N PRO A 128 29.43 -13.65 2.29
CA PRO A 128 28.89 -13.92 0.96
C PRO A 128 27.60 -13.13 0.68
N ASP A 129 27.48 -12.52 -0.51
CA ASP A 129 26.20 -12.17 -1.12
C ASP A 129 25.79 -13.36 -1.99
N ASP A 130 24.57 -13.88 -1.80
CA ASP A 130 24.07 -15.05 -2.54
C ASP A 130 23.78 -14.75 -4.02
N TYR A 131 23.87 -13.48 -4.42
CA TYR A 131 23.56 -13.00 -5.77
C TYR A 131 24.81 -12.53 -6.52
N GLN A 132 24.84 -12.76 -7.82
CA GLN A 132 25.91 -12.24 -8.68
C GLN A 132 25.73 -10.75 -8.97
N ASP A 133 26.83 -10.06 -9.31
CA ASP A 133 26.80 -8.63 -9.68
C ASP A 133 25.86 -8.34 -10.85
N TYR A 134 25.86 -9.22 -11.86
CA TYR A 134 24.99 -9.12 -13.03
C TYR A 134 23.50 -9.18 -12.67
N ASP A 135 23.14 -10.11 -11.77
CA ASP A 135 21.78 -10.30 -11.28
C ASP A 135 21.30 -9.08 -10.49
N THR A 136 22.20 -8.50 -9.70
CA THR A 136 21.97 -7.29 -8.90
C THR A 136 21.72 -6.08 -9.79
N GLY A 137 22.58 -5.82 -10.77
CA GLY A 137 22.42 -4.70 -11.70
C GLY A 137 21.12 -4.78 -12.51
N THR A 138 20.78 -5.97 -13.00
CA THR A 138 19.54 -6.19 -13.76
C THR A 138 18.31 -5.97 -12.89
N SER A 139 18.30 -6.52 -11.66
CA SER A 139 17.20 -6.34 -10.73
C SER A 139 16.97 -4.87 -10.38
N VAL A 140 18.04 -4.13 -10.07
CA VAL A 140 18.01 -2.68 -9.81
C VAL A 140 17.39 -1.92 -10.98
N LEU A 141 17.81 -2.19 -12.21
CA LEU A 141 17.29 -1.53 -13.41
C LEU A 141 15.79 -1.80 -13.61
N ARG A 142 15.35 -3.05 -13.41
CA ARG A 142 13.95 -3.45 -13.57
C ARG A 142 13.04 -2.82 -12.51
N ILE A 143 13.52 -2.70 -11.27
CA ILE A 143 12.82 -1.98 -10.19
C ILE A 143 12.74 -0.48 -10.50
N ALA A 144 13.86 0.14 -10.89
CA ALA A 144 13.93 1.56 -11.21
C ALA A 144 13.00 1.98 -12.36
N THR A 145 12.75 1.07 -13.31
CA THR A 145 11.88 1.30 -14.47
C THR A 145 10.43 0.86 -14.26
N SER A 146 10.06 0.45 -13.03
CA SER A 146 8.73 -0.10 -12.72
C SER A 146 8.34 -1.30 -13.61
N SER A 147 9.31 -2.13 -13.99
CA SER A 147 9.14 -3.35 -14.80
C SER A 147 9.47 -4.64 -14.02
N TRP A 148 9.68 -4.52 -12.70
CA TRP A 148 10.14 -5.59 -11.83
C TRP A 148 9.20 -6.79 -11.76
N ASN A 149 7.88 -6.56 -11.72
CA ASN A 149 6.89 -7.64 -11.67
C ASN A 149 6.95 -8.54 -12.91
N TRP A 150 7.23 -7.98 -14.09
CA TRP A 150 7.38 -8.75 -15.32
C TRP A 150 8.70 -9.52 -15.35
N PHE A 151 9.79 -8.91 -14.87
CA PHE A 151 11.07 -9.58 -14.77
C PHE A 151 11.06 -10.75 -13.78
N LEU A 152 10.37 -10.59 -12.65
CA LEU A 152 10.14 -11.69 -11.71
C LEU A 152 9.42 -12.87 -12.37
N ILE A 153 8.52 -12.63 -13.33
CA ILE A 153 7.79 -13.68 -14.06
C ILE A 153 8.68 -14.32 -15.13
N SER A 154 9.38 -13.51 -15.94
CA SER A 154 10.14 -14.02 -17.09
C SER A 154 11.46 -14.67 -16.70
N ASP A 155 12.14 -14.14 -15.68
CA ASP A 155 13.51 -14.52 -15.33
C ASP A 155 13.67 -14.73 -13.79
N PRO A 156 12.83 -15.58 -13.15
CA PRO A 156 12.80 -15.70 -11.68
C PRO A 156 14.11 -16.21 -11.06
N MET A 157 14.94 -16.95 -11.80
CA MET A 157 16.17 -17.57 -11.29
C MET A 157 17.33 -16.59 -11.13
N ILE A 158 17.32 -15.48 -11.87
CA ILE A 158 18.34 -14.42 -11.79
C ILE A 158 17.79 -13.16 -11.10
N ALA A 159 16.53 -13.17 -10.71
CA ALA A 159 15.93 -12.06 -9.98
C ALA A 159 16.33 -12.12 -8.50
N ARG A 160 16.77 -10.98 -7.97
CA ARG A 160 17.04 -10.80 -6.53
C ARG A 160 15.77 -11.02 -5.69
N SER A 161 15.64 -12.22 -5.11
CA SER A 161 14.45 -12.62 -4.37
C SER A 161 14.25 -11.82 -3.08
N ASP A 162 15.31 -11.26 -2.49
CA ASP A 162 15.31 -10.31 -1.35
C ASP A 162 14.66 -8.95 -1.69
N LEU A 163 14.42 -8.65 -2.97
CA LEU A 163 13.69 -7.47 -3.45
C LEU A 163 12.31 -7.81 -4.05
N GLY A 164 11.88 -9.07 -3.93
CA GLY A 164 10.69 -9.60 -4.60
C GLY A 164 9.43 -8.78 -4.31
N HIS A 165 9.24 -8.31 -3.06
CA HIS A 165 8.06 -7.55 -2.65
C HIS A 165 7.83 -6.27 -3.46
N LEU A 166 8.86 -5.64 -4.02
CA LEU A 166 8.73 -4.40 -4.79
C LEU A 166 7.89 -4.52 -6.08
N TRP A 167 7.45 -5.73 -6.45
CA TRP A 167 6.56 -5.97 -7.59
C TRP A 167 5.30 -5.09 -7.51
N TYR A 168 4.79 -4.92 -6.29
CA TYR A 168 3.61 -4.10 -5.99
C TYR A 168 3.79 -2.67 -6.48
N LEU A 169 4.95 -2.05 -6.26
CA LEU A 169 5.21 -0.67 -6.65
C LEU A 169 5.25 -0.52 -8.17
N SER A 170 5.76 -1.53 -8.88
CA SER A 170 5.74 -1.56 -10.35
C SER A 170 4.29 -1.59 -10.87
N VAL A 171 3.48 -2.50 -10.35
CA VAL A 171 2.06 -2.61 -10.71
C VAL A 171 1.29 -1.34 -10.34
N ASP A 172 1.53 -0.77 -9.16
CA ASP A 172 0.91 0.46 -8.68
C ASP A 172 1.19 1.65 -9.62
N MET A 173 2.44 1.80 -10.11
CA MET A 173 2.80 2.86 -11.06
C MET A 173 2.16 2.64 -12.44
N GLN A 174 2.18 1.41 -12.95
CA GLN A 174 1.56 1.06 -14.23
C GLN A 174 0.05 1.39 -14.19
N LEU A 175 -0.64 0.96 -13.14
CA LEU A 175 -2.08 1.18 -12.98
C LEU A 175 -2.43 2.65 -12.76
N LEU A 176 -1.62 3.43 -12.03
CA LEU A 176 -1.82 4.87 -11.89
C LEU A 176 -1.83 5.61 -13.23
N ILE A 177 -0.87 5.29 -14.10
CA ILE A 177 -0.72 5.96 -15.40
C ILE A 177 -1.96 5.68 -16.24
N VAL A 178 -2.37 4.40 -16.31
CA VAL A 178 -3.57 3.96 -17.03
C VAL A 178 -4.82 4.62 -16.44
N LEU A 179 -4.97 4.61 -15.11
CA LEU A 179 -6.11 5.22 -14.43
C LEU A 179 -6.20 6.72 -14.70
N GLY A 180 -5.07 7.43 -14.66
CA GLY A 180 -5.01 8.86 -14.96
C GLY A 180 -5.58 9.17 -16.34
N LEU A 181 -5.21 8.37 -17.34
CA LEU A 181 -5.74 8.50 -18.71
C LEU A 181 -7.24 8.17 -18.77
N VAL A 182 -7.66 7.03 -18.19
CA VAL A 182 -9.06 6.60 -18.18
C VAL A 182 -9.97 7.65 -17.52
N VAL A 183 -9.57 8.16 -16.35
CA VAL A 183 -10.30 9.22 -15.65
C VAL A 183 -10.29 10.51 -16.46
N TRP A 184 -9.15 10.89 -17.06
CA TRP A 184 -9.06 12.10 -17.88
C TRP A 184 -10.02 12.08 -19.08
N ILE A 185 -10.17 10.93 -19.75
CA ILE A 185 -11.11 10.75 -20.86
C ILE A 185 -12.56 10.72 -20.36
N ALA A 186 -12.86 9.89 -19.36
CA ALA A 186 -14.23 9.55 -18.97
C ALA A 186 -14.82 10.40 -17.82
N HIS A 187 -14.12 11.42 -17.32
CA HIS A 187 -14.56 12.21 -16.15
C HIS A 187 -15.96 12.84 -16.26
N ARG A 188 -16.47 13.05 -17.49
CA ARG A 188 -17.83 13.57 -17.72
C ARG A 188 -18.92 12.50 -17.62
N HIS A 189 -18.56 11.23 -17.77
CA HIS A 189 -19.47 10.08 -17.72
C HIS A 189 -19.19 9.25 -16.46
N ARG A 190 -19.25 9.90 -15.30
CA ARG A 190 -18.82 9.30 -14.02
C ARG A 190 -19.51 7.96 -13.69
N VAL A 191 -20.77 7.77 -14.09
CA VAL A 191 -21.49 6.49 -13.88
C VAL A 191 -20.90 5.39 -14.75
N LEU A 192 -20.70 5.65 -16.05
CA LEU A 192 -20.06 4.70 -16.97
C LEU A 192 -18.63 4.39 -16.55
N LEU A 193 -17.88 5.39 -16.09
CA LEU A 193 -16.54 5.22 -15.52
C LEU A 193 -16.59 4.28 -14.31
N ALA A 194 -17.47 4.55 -13.34
CA ALA A 194 -17.60 3.73 -12.14
C ALA A 194 -18.02 2.29 -12.44
N THR A 195 -19.03 2.09 -13.29
CA THR A 195 -19.50 0.74 -13.65
C THR A 195 -18.47 -0.01 -14.48
N GLY A 196 -17.80 0.66 -15.42
CA GLY A 196 -16.71 0.08 -16.21
C GLY A 196 -15.52 -0.34 -15.36
N LEU A 197 -15.13 0.48 -14.38
CA LEU A 197 -14.07 0.15 -13.42
C LEU A 197 -14.47 -1.02 -12.52
N ALA A 198 -15.70 -1.04 -11.97
CA ALA A 198 -16.18 -2.14 -11.14
C ALA A 198 -16.29 -3.47 -11.92
N ALA A 199 -16.79 -3.40 -13.17
CA ALA A 199 -16.84 -4.56 -14.06
C ALA A 199 -15.42 -5.05 -14.39
N GLY A 200 -14.51 -4.14 -14.72
CA GLY A 200 -13.10 -4.46 -14.96
C GLY A 200 -12.42 -5.09 -13.74
N GLY A 201 -12.68 -4.58 -12.53
CA GLY A 201 -12.16 -5.16 -11.28
C GLY A 201 -12.68 -6.56 -11.03
N THR A 202 -13.97 -6.79 -11.30
CA THR A 202 -14.58 -8.13 -11.22
C THR A 202 -13.97 -9.09 -12.22
N LEU A 203 -13.83 -8.67 -13.49
CA LEU A 203 -13.21 -9.45 -14.54
C LEU A 203 -11.74 -9.74 -14.25
N ALA A 204 -10.99 -8.80 -13.67
CA ALA A 204 -9.61 -9.00 -13.24
C ALA A 204 -9.49 -10.05 -12.12
N GLY A 205 -10.43 -10.08 -11.17
CA GLY A 205 -10.47 -11.13 -10.14
C GLY A 205 -10.81 -12.51 -10.71
N ILE A 206 -11.76 -12.59 -11.65
CA ILE A 206 -12.06 -13.84 -12.37
C ILE A 206 -10.84 -14.29 -13.20
N TRP A 207 -10.18 -13.35 -13.86
CA TRP A 207 -8.95 -13.59 -14.61
C TRP A 207 -7.82 -14.11 -13.72
N ARG A 208 -7.66 -13.55 -12.53
CA ARG A 208 -6.71 -14.04 -11.52
C ARG A 208 -6.98 -15.50 -11.13
N ALA A 209 -8.24 -15.85 -10.91
CA ALA A 209 -8.63 -17.22 -10.59
C ALA A 209 -8.30 -18.18 -11.75
N HIS A 210 -8.59 -17.78 -12.98
CA HIS A 210 -8.25 -18.54 -14.17
C HIS A 210 -6.73 -18.75 -14.31
N GLU A 211 -5.94 -17.68 -14.23
CA GLU A 211 -4.48 -17.76 -14.39
C GLU A 211 -3.79 -18.55 -13.27
N PHE A 212 -4.38 -18.53 -12.07
CA PHE A 212 -3.88 -19.32 -10.95
C PHE A 212 -3.93 -20.82 -11.24
N ASP A 213 -4.97 -21.28 -11.93
CA ASP A 213 -5.13 -22.69 -12.30
C ASP A 213 -4.47 -23.02 -13.66
N ALA A 214 -4.44 -22.07 -14.60
CA ALA A 214 -3.96 -22.31 -15.97
C ALA A 214 -2.44 -22.24 -16.13
N GLN A 215 -1.73 -21.40 -15.36
CA GLN A 215 -0.29 -21.20 -15.49
C GLN A 215 0.46 -21.56 -14.21
N SER A 216 0.69 -20.57 -13.33
CA SER A 216 1.30 -20.80 -12.02
C SER A 216 0.75 -19.83 -10.97
N PRO A 217 0.62 -20.28 -9.71
CA PRO A 217 0.27 -19.41 -8.58
C PRO A 217 1.15 -18.16 -8.48
N TYR A 218 2.46 -18.32 -8.73
CA TYR A 218 3.43 -17.24 -8.65
C TYR A 218 3.15 -16.13 -9.68
N GLN A 219 2.96 -16.50 -10.95
CA GLN A 219 2.66 -15.54 -12.01
C GLN A 219 1.30 -14.86 -11.82
N ALA A 220 0.28 -15.62 -11.43
CA ALA A 220 -1.06 -15.11 -11.17
C ALA A 220 -1.06 -14.05 -10.04
N LEU A 221 -0.06 -14.05 -9.16
CA LEU A 221 0.07 -13.08 -8.06
C LEU A 221 0.95 -11.86 -8.38
N LEU A 222 1.60 -11.83 -9.55
CA LEU A 222 2.52 -10.76 -9.96
C LEU A 222 2.07 -9.98 -11.20
N MET A 223 1.23 -10.56 -12.05
CA MET A 223 0.77 -9.90 -13.27
C MET A 223 -0.10 -8.68 -12.97
N THR A 224 0.16 -7.58 -13.66
CA THR A 224 -0.64 -6.35 -13.55
C THR A 224 -2.12 -6.63 -13.85
N THR A 225 -2.41 -7.55 -14.78
CA THR A 225 -3.77 -7.88 -15.19
C THR A 225 -4.57 -8.67 -14.17
N THR A 226 -3.92 -9.51 -13.38
CA THR A 226 -4.56 -10.30 -12.31
C THR A 226 -4.62 -9.53 -11.00
N ARG A 227 -3.73 -8.55 -10.80
CA ARG A 227 -3.62 -7.76 -9.55
C ARG A 227 -4.27 -6.38 -9.60
N MET A 228 -4.93 -6.03 -10.70
CA MET A 228 -5.64 -4.76 -10.81
C MET A 228 -7.04 -4.75 -10.18
N ASP A 229 -7.56 -5.89 -9.72
CA ASP A 229 -8.92 -6.04 -9.17
C ASP A 229 -9.23 -5.05 -8.03
N SER A 230 -8.48 -5.09 -6.94
CA SER A 230 -8.66 -4.18 -5.80
C SER A 230 -8.48 -2.72 -6.18
N PHE A 231 -7.54 -2.45 -7.10
CA PHE A 231 -7.25 -1.12 -7.60
C PHE A 231 -8.46 -0.56 -8.36
N LEU A 232 -9.04 -1.33 -9.27
CA LEU A 232 -10.20 -0.92 -10.06
C LEU A 232 -11.45 -0.75 -9.18
N TRP A 233 -11.67 -1.62 -8.21
CA TRP A 233 -12.74 -1.46 -7.20
C TRP A 233 -12.56 -0.18 -6.38
N GLY A 234 -11.34 0.11 -5.93
CA GLY A 234 -11.00 1.37 -5.26
C GLY A 234 -11.26 2.59 -6.15
N ALA A 235 -10.85 2.53 -7.43
CA ALA A 235 -11.10 3.58 -8.39
C ALA A 235 -12.60 3.81 -8.63
N ALA A 236 -13.39 2.75 -8.77
CA ALA A 236 -14.85 2.81 -8.93
C ALA A 236 -15.49 3.50 -7.71
N ALA A 237 -15.08 3.13 -6.50
CA ALA A 237 -15.54 3.77 -5.27
C ALA A 237 -15.15 5.26 -5.21
N GLY A 238 -13.94 5.61 -5.67
CA GLY A 238 -13.49 7.00 -5.78
C GLY A 238 -14.33 7.81 -6.76
N ALA A 239 -14.73 7.21 -7.87
CA ALA A 239 -15.64 7.83 -8.85
C ALA A 239 -17.05 8.02 -8.29
N LEU A 240 -17.53 7.07 -7.49
CA LEU A 240 -18.86 7.10 -6.87
C LEU A 240 -18.94 8.01 -5.63
N TRP A 241 -17.81 8.40 -5.05
CA TRP A 241 -17.74 9.07 -3.76
C TRP A 241 -18.62 10.34 -3.67
N VAL A 242 -18.72 11.13 -4.75
CA VAL A 242 -19.53 12.36 -4.79
C VAL A 242 -21.03 12.11 -4.56
N TRP A 243 -21.52 10.93 -4.96
CA TRP A 243 -22.91 10.51 -4.75
C TRP A 243 -23.09 9.70 -3.47
N ALA A 244 -22.03 9.08 -2.96
CA ALA A 244 -22.04 8.40 -1.67
C ALA A 244 -22.10 9.41 -0.50
N ARG A 245 -21.35 10.53 -0.58
CA ARG A 245 -21.22 11.50 0.52
C ARG A 245 -22.54 12.05 1.08
N PRO A 246 -23.58 12.40 0.29
CA PRO A 246 -24.83 12.94 0.84
C PRO A 246 -25.66 11.86 1.58
N HIS A 247 -25.32 10.59 1.36
CA HIS A 247 -25.93 9.43 1.99
C HIS A 247 -25.01 8.75 2.99
N ALA A 248 -24.08 9.50 3.59
CA ALA A 248 -23.08 8.99 4.54
C ALA A 248 -23.67 8.07 5.62
N SER A 249 -24.85 8.41 6.16
CA SER A 249 -25.55 7.61 7.17
C SER A 249 -25.83 6.17 6.74
N ARG A 250 -26.04 5.92 5.44
CA ARG A 250 -26.27 4.58 4.88
C ARG A 250 -25.02 3.70 4.94
N PHE A 251 -23.83 4.29 5.03
CA PHE A 251 -22.55 3.56 5.09
C PHE A 251 -22.07 3.32 6.53
N ARG A 252 -22.71 3.87 7.56
CA ARG A 252 -22.25 3.73 8.96
C ARG A 252 -22.21 2.29 9.44
N TRP A 253 -23.35 1.60 9.33
CA TRP A 253 -23.47 0.20 9.72
C TRP A 253 -22.73 -0.74 8.77
N PRO A 254 -22.88 -0.63 7.44
CA PRO A 254 -22.09 -1.44 6.51
C PRO A 254 -20.59 -1.33 6.71
N GLY A 255 -20.06 -0.13 6.99
CA GLY A 255 -18.64 0.06 7.29
C GLY A 255 -18.18 -0.67 8.55
N THR A 256 -19.02 -0.68 9.59
CA THR A 256 -18.74 -1.38 10.84
C THR A 256 -18.76 -2.88 10.65
N VAL A 257 -19.79 -3.40 9.96
CA VAL A 257 -19.89 -4.82 9.61
C VAL A 257 -18.71 -5.22 8.72
N ALA A 258 -18.35 -4.41 7.73
CA ALA A 258 -17.24 -4.70 6.83
C ALA A 258 -15.88 -4.72 7.54
N LEU A 259 -15.63 -3.78 8.47
CA LEU A 259 -14.39 -3.78 9.26
C LEU A 259 -14.30 -5.03 10.15
N ILE A 260 -15.39 -5.40 10.83
CA ILE A 260 -15.43 -6.62 11.67
C ILE A 260 -15.26 -7.87 10.80
N ALA A 261 -15.95 -7.94 9.67
CA ALA A 261 -15.87 -9.05 8.72
C ALA A 261 -14.48 -9.19 8.08
N MET A 262 -13.68 -8.11 8.04
CA MET A 262 -12.33 -8.14 7.48
C MET A 262 -11.44 -9.17 8.20
N VAL A 263 -11.61 -9.38 9.51
CA VAL A 263 -10.79 -10.34 10.26
C VAL A 263 -11.04 -11.79 9.83
N PRO A 264 -12.26 -12.35 9.93
CA PRO A 264 -12.52 -13.72 9.49
C PRO A 264 -12.33 -13.89 7.97
N VAL A 265 -12.61 -12.87 7.15
CA VAL A 265 -12.34 -12.93 5.70
C VAL A 265 -10.84 -12.94 5.43
N ALA A 266 -10.03 -12.17 6.15
CA ALA A 266 -8.58 -12.20 6.00
C ALA A 266 -7.98 -13.56 6.41
N VAL A 267 -8.54 -14.21 7.43
CA VAL A 267 -8.14 -15.58 7.86
C VAL A 267 -8.58 -16.64 6.86
N TRP A 268 -9.73 -16.45 6.22
CA TRP A 268 -10.19 -17.35 5.16
C TRP A 268 -9.34 -17.18 3.89
N ALA A 269 -9.14 -15.93 3.46
CA ALA A 269 -8.36 -15.54 2.29
C ALA A 269 -6.84 -15.48 2.56
N SER A 270 -6.36 -15.95 3.72
CA SER A 270 -4.92 -16.17 3.93
C SER A 270 -4.44 -17.40 3.17
N ASP A 271 -5.35 -18.34 2.88
CA ASP A 271 -5.12 -19.40 1.90
C ASP A 271 -5.02 -18.80 0.49
N VAL A 272 -3.91 -19.08 -0.18
CA VAL A 272 -3.55 -18.43 -1.45
C VAL A 272 -4.53 -18.78 -2.58
N ARG A 273 -5.04 -20.01 -2.62
CA ARG A 273 -6.03 -20.45 -3.61
C ARG A 273 -7.38 -19.76 -3.38
N THR A 274 -7.81 -19.68 -2.12
CA THR A 274 -9.01 -18.94 -1.72
C THR A 274 -8.90 -17.47 -2.09
N TYR A 275 -7.76 -16.85 -1.81
CA TYR A 275 -7.49 -15.48 -2.23
C TYR A 275 -7.59 -15.35 -3.75
N ALA A 276 -6.90 -16.21 -4.51
CA ALA A 276 -6.86 -16.20 -5.98
C ALA A 276 -8.25 -16.22 -6.62
N GLY A 277 -9.19 -16.92 -6.01
CA GLY A 277 -10.59 -16.95 -6.41
C GLY A 277 -11.47 -15.89 -5.75
N TRP A 278 -12.65 -16.32 -5.30
CA TRP A 278 -13.68 -15.46 -4.72
C TRP A 278 -13.22 -14.72 -3.45
N GLY A 279 -12.27 -15.26 -2.69
CA GLY A 279 -11.80 -14.65 -1.46
C GLY A 279 -11.22 -13.26 -1.68
N GLY A 280 -10.44 -13.06 -2.73
CA GLY A 280 -9.90 -11.74 -3.07
C GLY A 280 -10.99 -10.74 -3.49
N LEU A 281 -12.00 -11.17 -4.24
CA LEU A 281 -13.13 -10.29 -4.60
C LEU A 281 -13.95 -9.88 -3.37
N VAL A 282 -14.16 -10.77 -2.41
CA VAL A 282 -14.81 -10.43 -1.14
C VAL A 282 -13.98 -9.41 -0.37
N VAL A 283 -12.65 -9.59 -0.30
CA VAL A 283 -11.73 -8.61 0.29
C VAL A 283 -11.89 -7.24 -0.37
N ASP A 284 -11.89 -7.18 -1.70
CA ASP A 284 -12.01 -5.92 -2.45
C ASP A 284 -13.28 -5.15 -2.12
N VAL A 285 -14.42 -5.85 -2.10
CA VAL A 285 -15.71 -5.26 -1.74
C VAL A 285 -15.70 -4.76 -0.30
N LEU A 286 -15.20 -5.55 0.65
CA LEU A 286 -15.11 -5.12 2.05
C LEU A 286 -14.23 -3.89 2.21
N VAL A 287 -13.07 -3.84 1.55
CA VAL A 287 -12.17 -2.70 1.59
C VAL A 287 -12.84 -1.45 1.03
N VAL A 288 -13.55 -1.56 -0.10
CA VAL A 288 -14.31 -0.44 -0.68
C VAL A 288 -15.41 0.05 0.27
N VAL A 289 -16.15 -0.85 0.91
CA VAL A 289 -17.19 -0.47 1.87
C VAL A 289 -16.58 0.24 3.07
N VAL A 290 -15.45 -0.26 3.62
CA VAL A 290 -14.72 0.44 4.70
C VAL A 290 -14.27 1.83 4.22
N LEU A 291 -13.65 1.94 3.04
CA LEU A 291 -13.19 3.21 2.47
C LEU A 291 -14.32 4.23 2.32
N LEU A 292 -15.43 3.84 1.70
CA LEU A 292 -16.60 4.72 1.56
C LEU A 292 -17.11 5.15 2.93
N SER A 293 -17.16 4.23 3.90
CA SER A 293 -17.65 4.54 5.25
C SER A 293 -16.76 5.55 5.96
N VAL A 294 -15.44 5.32 6.03
CA VAL A 294 -14.50 6.20 6.75
C VAL A 294 -14.26 7.55 6.08
N THR A 295 -14.55 7.65 4.78
CA THR A 295 -14.36 8.89 4.01
C THR A 295 -15.64 9.71 3.83
N THR A 296 -16.80 9.13 4.12
CA THR A 296 -18.10 9.85 4.11
C THR A 296 -18.62 10.16 5.51
N ASN A 297 -18.20 9.42 6.53
CA ASN A 297 -18.62 9.61 7.92
C ASN A 297 -17.47 10.05 8.82
N GLU A 298 -17.57 11.25 9.38
CA GLU A 298 -16.64 11.74 10.39
C GLU A 298 -16.91 11.10 11.76
N ASP A 299 -18.18 10.83 12.09
CA ASP A 299 -18.59 10.28 13.40
C ASP A 299 -18.87 8.77 13.37
N LEU A 300 -17.82 7.98 13.12
CA LEU A 300 -17.86 6.52 13.28
C LEU A 300 -17.25 6.13 14.62
N PRO A 301 -18.04 5.77 15.65
CA PRO A 301 -17.53 5.53 17.00
C PRO A 301 -16.57 4.34 17.06
N LEU A 302 -16.89 3.22 16.42
CA LEU A 302 -16.06 2.00 16.49
C LEU A 302 -14.99 1.96 15.38
N VAL A 303 -15.41 2.02 14.11
CA VAL A 303 -14.52 1.97 12.93
C VAL A 303 -13.59 3.19 12.87
N GLY A 304 -14.16 4.38 13.07
CA GLY A 304 -13.42 5.63 13.07
C GLY A 304 -12.53 5.75 14.30
N GLY A 305 -13.00 5.32 15.47
CA GLY A 305 -12.18 5.33 16.70
C GLY A 305 -10.91 4.49 16.57
N LEU A 306 -11.04 3.22 16.19
CA LEU A 306 -9.91 2.30 16.07
C LEU A 306 -8.91 2.76 14.99
N LEU A 307 -9.40 3.06 13.78
CA LEU A 307 -8.53 3.50 12.67
C LEU A 307 -7.98 4.92 12.86
N ARG A 308 -8.53 5.74 13.76
CA ARG A 308 -7.95 7.05 14.11
C ARG A 308 -7.00 6.99 15.29
N ALA A 309 -6.78 5.80 15.87
CA ALA A 309 -5.81 5.62 16.94
C ALA A 309 -4.43 6.13 16.50
N ARG A 310 -3.82 6.96 17.35
CA ARG A 310 -2.54 7.61 17.08
C ARG A 310 -1.45 6.61 16.64
N PRO A 311 -1.28 5.43 17.28
CA PRO A 311 -0.25 4.47 16.86
C PRO A 311 -0.41 4.03 15.41
N LEU A 312 -1.62 3.63 15.00
CA LEU A 312 -1.89 3.19 13.63
C LEU A 312 -1.69 4.31 12.62
N ARG A 313 -2.05 5.55 12.97
CA ARG A 313 -1.81 6.71 12.11
C ARG A 313 -0.32 7.01 11.93
N VAL A 314 0.47 6.90 12.99
CA VAL A 314 1.92 7.12 12.92
C VAL A 314 2.56 6.06 12.03
N VAL A 315 2.22 4.79 12.21
CA VAL A 315 2.68 3.69 11.36
C VAL A 315 2.22 3.89 9.91
N GLY A 316 0.96 4.27 9.70
CA GLY A 316 0.38 4.57 8.40
C GLY A 316 1.05 5.73 7.67
N ALA A 317 1.46 6.77 8.40
CA ALA A 317 2.13 7.93 7.83
C ALA A 317 3.51 7.59 7.22
N ILE A 318 4.18 6.56 7.75
CA ILE A 318 5.48 6.06 7.26
C ILE A 318 5.36 4.75 6.47
N SER A 319 4.14 4.31 6.13
CA SER A 319 3.89 2.99 5.56
C SER A 319 4.65 2.72 4.27
N LEU A 320 4.87 3.75 3.45
CA LEU A 320 5.66 3.66 2.21
C LEU A 320 7.11 3.28 2.50
N GLY A 321 7.76 3.98 3.45
CA GLY A 321 9.13 3.68 3.82
C GLY A 321 9.24 2.30 4.47
N LEU A 322 8.33 1.97 5.38
CA LEU A 322 8.28 0.63 5.98
C LEU A 322 8.16 -0.46 4.91
N TYR A 323 7.26 -0.27 3.93
CA TYR A 323 7.06 -1.22 2.83
C TYR A 323 8.31 -1.42 1.97
N VAL A 324 9.01 -0.34 1.65
CA VAL A 324 10.21 -0.40 0.82
C VAL A 324 11.31 -1.14 1.56
N TRP A 325 11.54 -0.81 2.83
CA TRP A 325 12.72 -1.24 3.57
C TRP A 325 12.55 -2.56 4.34
N HIS A 326 11.33 -2.99 4.71
CA HIS A 326 11.19 -4.11 5.66
C HIS A 326 11.80 -5.40 5.13
N TYR A 327 11.47 -5.79 3.90
CA TYR A 327 11.82 -7.12 3.43
C TYR A 327 13.33 -7.32 3.20
N PRO A 328 14.06 -6.40 2.54
CA PRO A 328 15.51 -6.54 2.36
C PRO A 328 16.26 -6.43 3.69
N VAL A 329 15.76 -5.61 4.64
CA VAL A 329 16.34 -5.52 5.99
C VAL A 329 16.10 -6.81 6.77
N PHE A 330 14.91 -7.39 6.69
CA PHE A 330 14.58 -8.66 7.36
C PHE A 330 15.46 -9.78 6.81
N TRP A 331 15.61 -9.84 5.49
CA TRP A 331 16.50 -10.77 4.80
C TRP A 331 17.96 -10.60 5.26
N ALA A 332 18.50 -9.39 5.19
CA ALA A 332 19.89 -9.11 5.58
C ALA A 332 20.14 -9.47 7.05
N VAL A 333 19.25 -9.12 7.97
CA VAL A 333 19.39 -9.49 9.38
C VAL A 333 19.32 -11.01 9.55
N ALA A 334 18.38 -11.69 8.88
CA ALA A 334 18.24 -13.14 8.98
C ALA A 334 19.51 -13.89 8.52
N VAL A 335 20.08 -13.50 7.37
CA VAL A 335 21.29 -14.12 6.80
C VAL A 335 22.54 -13.81 7.62
N GLN A 336 22.67 -12.58 8.14
CA GLN A 336 23.88 -12.15 8.87
C GLN A 336 23.89 -12.55 10.35
N THR A 337 22.75 -13.00 10.88
CA THR A 337 22.64 -13.35 12.31
C THR A 337 22.03 -14.74 12.55
N PRO A 338 22.46 -15.81 11.83
CA PRO A 338 21.82 -17.13 11.85
C PRO A 338 21.82 -17.80 13.23
N ASP A 339 22.67 -17.37 14.16
CA ASP A 339 22.76 -17.89 15.52
C ASP A 339 21.98 -17.06 16.56
N TRP A 340 21.44 -15.89 16.18
CA TRP A 340 20.73 -15.03 17.13
C TRP A 340 19.35 -15.59 17.46
N ALA A 341 18.88 -15.38 18.68
CA ALA A 341 17.49 -15.67 19.04
C ALA A 341 16.52 -14.76 18.27
N TRP A 342 15.37 -15.30 17.85
CA TRP A 342 14.38 -14.58 17.06
C TRP A 342 13.96 -13.23 17.66
N PRO A 343 13.80 -13.04 19.00
CA PRO A 343 13.38 -11.73 19.53
C PRO A 343 14.43 -10.64 19.27
N ALA A 344 15.71 -10.99 19.37
CA ALA A 344 16.81 -10.06 19.12
C ALA A 344 16.86 -9.66 17.64
N ARG A 345 16.72 -10.64 16.72
CA ARG A 345 16.63 -10.36 15.28
C ARG A 345 15.45 -9.46 14.95
N THR A 346 14.28 -9.72 15.51
CA THR A 346 13.08 -8.89 15.34
C THR A 346 13.32 -7.46 15.77
N VAL A 347 13.86 -7.24 16.98
CA VAL A 347 14.11 -5.89 17.49
C VAL A 347 15.08 -5.13 16.58
N VAL A 348 16.16 -5.78 16.13
CA VAL A 348 17.13 -5.14 15.23
C VAL A 348 16.54 -4.89 13.85
N ALA A 349 15.89 -5.88 13.22
CA ALA A 349 15.33 -5.75 11.89
C ALA A 349 14.21 -4.68 11.82
N VAL A 350 13.30 -4.67 12.79
CA VAL A 350 12.24 -3.65 12.89
C VAL A 350 12.86 -2.28 13.19
N GLY A 351 13.84 -2.21 14.11
CA GLY A 351 14.55 -0.98 14.44
C GLY A 351 15.25 -0.36 13.23
N LEU A 352 16.00 -1.17 12.47
CA LEU A 352 16.67 -0.75 11.23
C LEU A 352 15.67 -0.34 10.15
N THR A 353 14.57 -1.08 9.99
CA THR A 353 13.51 -0.75 9.02
C THR A 353 12.89 0.61 9.33
N VAL A 354 12.50 0.85 10.58
CA VAL A 354 11.91 2.13 11.03
C VAL A 354 12.93 3.26 10.88
N ALA A 355 14.18 3.03 11.27
CA ALA A 355 15.25 4.01 11.14
C ALA A 355 15.50 4.40 9.67
N ALA A 356 15.62 3.43 8.77
CA ALA A 356 15.81 3.65 7.34
C ALA A 356 14.63 4.40 6.75
N ALA A 357 13.41 3.93 6.98
CA ALA A 357 12.17 4.54 6.50
C ALA A 357 12.04 6.00 6.96
N GLU A 358 12.36 6.29 8.22
CA GLU A 358 12.25 7.64 8.78
C GLU A 358 13.37 8.56 8.29
N LEU A 359 14.60 8.04 8.18
CA LEU A 359 15.75 8.79 7.69
C LEU A 359 15.53 9.22 6.24
N THR A 360 15.20 8.30 5.35
CA THR A 360 14.92 8.61 3.94
C THR A 360 13.72 9.54 3.80
N ARG A 361 12.68 9.35 4.62
CA ARG A 361 11.49 10.20 4.59
C ARG A 361 11.83 11.64 4.96
N ARG A 362 12.56 11.87 6.05
CA ARG A 362 12.93 13.21 6.53
C ARG A 362 14.00 13.88 5.67
N ARG A 363 14.99 13.13 5.19
CA ARG A 363 16.16 13.68 4.51
C ARG A 363 16.00 13.80 3.00
N LEU A 364 15.18 12.95 2.38
CA LEU A 364 15.05 12.88 0.92
C LEU A 364 13.60 13.16 0.48
N GLU A 365 12.63 12.37 0.95
CA GLU A 365 11.24 12.43 0.47
C GLU A 365 10.56 13.77 0.77
N GLN A 366 10.60 14.22 2.03
CA GLN A 366 9.96 15.47 2.47
C GLN A 366 10.54 16.71 1.78
N PRO A 367 11.88 16.91 1.74
CA PRO A 367 12.48 18.04 1.04
C PRO A 367 12.12 18.08 -0.45
N LEU A 368 12.21 16.94 -1.13
CA LEU A 368 11.93 16.87 -2.57
C LEU A 368 10.45 17.12 -2.87
N THR A 369 9.55 16.55 -2.05
CA THR A 369 8.11 16.81 -2.16
C THR A 369 7.76 18.28 -1.94
N HIS A 370 8.43 18.94 -0.99
CA HIS A 370 8.23 20.36 -0.72
C HIS A 370 8.77 21.25 -1.84
N TRP A 371 9.92 20.91 -2.41
CA TRP A 371 10.48 21.60 -3.59
C TRP A 371 9.53 21.54 -4.79
N LEU A 372 8.97 20.36 -5.09
CA LEU A 372 8.01 20.18 -6.19
C LEU A 372 6.73 21.00 -6.02
N ARG A 373 6.26 21.19 -4.78
CA ARG A 373 5.05 21.99 -4.50
C ARG A 373 5.29 23.47 -4.79
N ARG A 374 6.44 24.02 -4.39
CA ARG A 374 6.80 25.43 -4.62
C ARG A 374 6.92 25.78 -6.10
N GLY A 375 7.38 24.85 -6.94
CA GLY A 375 7.47 25.07 -8.38
C GLY A 375 6.15 24.91 -9.14
N SER A 376 5.05 24.63 -8.44
CA SER A 376 3.73 24.34 -9.05
C SER A 376 2.64 25.37 -8.75
N GLU A 377 2.97 26.34 -7.87
CA GLU A 377 2.28 27.62 -7.67
C GLU A 377 2.82 28.64 -8.67
#